data_AF-A0A510WZE8-F1
#
_entry.id   AF-A0A510WZE8-F1
#
_cell.length_a   1.000
_cell.length_b   1.000
_cell.length_c   1.000
_cell.angle_alpha   90.00
_cell.angle_beta   90.00
_cell.angle_gamma   90.00
#
_symmetry.space_group_name_H-M   'P 1'
#
loop_
_entity.id
_entity.type
_entity.pdbx_description
1 polymer ?
#
loop_
_entity_poly.entity_id
_entity_poly.type
_entity_poly.pdbx_seq_one_letter_code
_entity_poly.pdbx_strand_id
1 'polypeptide(L)'
;MTTTIATASAMVSWMVLETIHGNHPDMVGICTSALCGLVGITPAARYVTHVGAFMIGILCSLVSFIYITFIKPHLKYDDPLDAFGCHDVSGIISSILVGFFATAKVNSNIHENGLFYGGGWHLLGIQLGGTLFTIVFVAIMTWGVRN
;
A
#
# COMPACT_ATOMS: atom_id res chain seq x y z
N MET A 1 -11.15 -3.87 12.64
CA MET A 1 -10.05 -3.40 13.51
C MET A 1 -8.74 -3.22 12.72
N THR A 2 -8.36 -4.17 11.87
CA THR A 2 -7.18 -4.06 10.96
C THR A 2 -7.14 -2.74 10.18
N THR A 3 -8.27 -2.32 9.58
CA THR A 3 -8.38 -1.05 8.86
C THR A 3 -7.97 0.17 9.70
N THR A 4 -8.51 0.27 10.92
CA THR A 4 -8.20 1.37 11.84
C THR A 4 -6.73 1.37 12.25
N ILE A 5 -6.16 0.20 12.55
CA ILE A 5 -4.76 0.06 12.95
C ILE A 5 -3.82 0.48 11.81
N ALA A 6 -4.07 0.00 10.59
CA ALA A 6 -3.25 0.35 9.44
C ALA A 6 -3.32 1.85 9.10
N THR A 7 -4.51 2.45 9.22
CA THR A 7 -4.68 3.89 8.99
C THR A 7 -3.93 4.71 10.04
N ALA A 8 -4.10 4.36 11.33
CA ALA A 8 -3.42 5.05 12.42
C ALA A 8 -1.89 4.90 12.34
N SER A 9 -1.39 3.69 12.03
CA SER A 9 0.05 3.46 11.89
C SER A 9 0.64 4.18 10.69
N ALA A 10 -0.09 4.27 9.57
CA ALA A 10 0.30 5.06 8.41
C ALA A 10 0.43 6.55 8.78
N MET A 11 -0.61 7.14 9.39
CA MET A 11 -0.60 8.56 9.80
C MET A 11 0.58 8.90 10.70
N VAL A 12 0.83 8.08 11.74
CA VAL A 12 1.95 8.30 12.67
C VAL A 12 3.28 8.15 11.95
N SER A 13 3.41 7.19 11.04
CA SER A 13 4.63 6.99 10.24
C SER A 13 4.93 8.21 9.38
N TRP A 14 3.92 8.79 8.74
CA TRP A 14 4.10 9.98 7.92
C TRP A 14 4.53 11.18 8.73
N MET A 15 3.91 11.43 9.89
CA MET A 15 4.33 12.52 10.78
C MET A 15 5.80 12.37 11.19
N VAL A 16 6.23 11.14 11.48
CA VAL A 16 7.64 10.84 11.79
C VAL A 16 8.53 11.10 10.58
N LEU A 17 8.13 10.67 9.38
CA LEU A 17 8.88 10.89 8.14
C LEU A 17 9.01 12.38 7.79
N GLU A 18 7.95 13.18 7.93
CA GLU A 18 7.99 14.64 7.75
C GLU A 18 8.95 15.29 8.74
N THR A 19 8.87 14.88 10.01
CA THR A 19 9.77 15.39 11.06
C THR A 19 11.23 15.06 10.76
N ILE A 20 11.53 13.83 10.32
CA ILE A 20 12.88 13.39 9.94
C ILE A 20 13.36 14.14 8.69
N HIS A 21 12.46 14.44 7.75
CA HIS A 21 12.76 15.21 6.55
C HIS A 21 13.01 16.71 6.82
N GLY A 22 12.88 17.16 8.07
CA GLY A 22 13.12 18.53 8.48
C GLY A 22 11.89 19.44 8.34
N ASN A 23 10.72 18.87 8.05
CA ASN A 23 9.46 19.59 7.99
C ASN A 23 8.67 19.41 9.29
N HIS A 24 7.73 20.33 9.54
CA HIS A 24 6.71 20.10 10.56
C HIS A 24 5.59 19.23 10.00
N PRO A 25 5.00 18.30 10.78
CA PRO A 25 3.88 17.51 10.34
C PRO A 25 2.72 18.39 9.84
N ASP A 26 2.32 18.19 8.59
CA ASP A 26 1.26 18.98 7.98
C ASP A 26 -0.06 18.20 7.90
N MET A 27 -1.18 18.92 7.96
CA MET A 27 -2.51 18.31 7.89
C MET A 27 -2.74 17.59 6.56
N VAL A 28 -2.25 18.15 5.45
CA VAL A 28 -2.40 17.52 4.13
C VAL A 28 -1.58 16.23 4.08
N GLY A 29 -0.36 16.24 4.59
CA GLY A 29 0.49 15.04 4.68
C GLY A 29 -0.16 13.94 5.51
N ILE A 30 -0.70 14.28 6.69
CA ILE A 30 -1.41 13.35 7.56
C ILE A 30 -2.65 12.76 6.88
N CYS A 31 -3.47 13.58 6.22
CA CYS A 31 -4.64 13.13 5.48
C CYS A 31 -4.26 12.23 4.29
N THR A 32 -3.22 12.59 3.55
CA THR A 32 -2.65 11.82 2.43
C THR A 32 -2.18 10.45 2.92
N SER A 33 -1.48 10.41 4.05
CA SER A 33 -1.06 9.14 4.64
C SER A 33 -2.20 8.31 5.20
N ALA A 34 -3.27 8.93 5.71
CA ALA A 34 -4.46 8.20 6.13
C ALA A 34 -5.06 7.45 4.94
N LEU A 35 -5.12 8.08 3.76
CA LEU A 35 -5.55 7.43 2.52
C LEU A 35 -4.59 6.31 2.12
N CYS A 36 -3.27 6.52 2.17
CA CYS A 36 -2.27 5.47 1.90
C CYS A 36 -2.47 4.23 2.79
N GLY A 37 -2.79 4.43 4.08
CA GLY A 37 -3.09 3.34 5.01
C GLY A 37 -4.41 2.63 4.71
N LEU A 38 -5.46 3.37 4.33
CA LEU A 38 -6.77 2.80 3.95
C LEU A 38 -6.72 2.03 2.64
N VAL A 39 -6.07 2.59 1.61
CA VAL A 39 -5.80 1.89 0.36
C VAL A 39 -4.93 0.67 0.63
N GLY A 40 -3.84 0.88 1.37
CA GLY A 40 -2.88 -0.17 1.72
C GLY A 40 -3.49 -1.32 2.49
N ILE A 41 -4.50 -1.14 3.34
CA ILE A 41 -5.11 -2.28 4.04
C ILE A 41 -6.21 -2.98 3.22
N THR A 42 -6.69 -2.38 2.14
CA THR A 42 -7.86 -2.85 1.38
C THR A 42 -7.76 -4.32 0.91
N PRO A 43 -6.69 -4.77 0.22
CA PRO A 43 -6.61 -6.17 -0.20
C PRO A 43 -6.24 -7.11 0.95
N ALA A 44 -5.81 -6.59 2.10
CA ALA A 44 -5.29 -7.34 3.24
C ALA A 44 -6.27 -7.45 4.43
N ALA A 45 -7.32 -6.61 4.47
CA ALA A 45 -8.08 -6.31 5.69
C ALA A 45 -8.67 -7.54 6.41
N ARG A 46 -9.01 -8.59 5.65
CA ARG A 46 -9.60 -9.85 6.15
C ARG A 46 -8.64 -11.04 6.12
N TYR A 47 -7.35 -10.80 5.89
CA TYR A 47 -6.37 -11.88 5.71
C TYR A 47 -5.16 -11.75 6.64
N VAL A 48 -4.93 -10.57 7.22
CA VAL A 48 -3.74 -10.28 8.04
C VAL A 48 -4.08 -10.09 9.51
N THR A 49 -3.12 -10.37 10.38
CA THR A 49 -3.23 -10.12 11.82
C THR A 49 -3.17 -8.62 12.14
N HIS A 50 -3.49 -8.22 13.37
CA HIS A 50 -3.34 -6.84 13.84
C HIS A 50 -1.91 -6.30 13.66
N VAL A 51 -0.90 -7.14 13.92
CA VAL A 51 0.52 -6.80 13.70
C VAL A 51 0.83 -6.66 12.22
N GLY A 52 0.30 -7.54 11.37
CA GLY A 52 0.42 -7.41 9.91
C GLY A 52 -0.20 -6.11 9.39
N ALA A 53 -1.39 -5.75 9.86
CA ALA A 53 -2.05 -4.50 9.50
C ALA A 53 -1.24 -3.26 9.92
N PHE A 54 -0.66 -3.28 11.13
CA PHE A 54 0.22 -2.23 11.61
C PHE A 54 1.42 -2.03 10.68
N MET A 55 2.11 -3.12 10.32
CA MET A 55 3.27 -3.08 9.41
C MET A 55 2.91 -2.63 7.99
N ILE A 56 1.76 -3.09 7.47
CA ILE A 56 1.27 -2.66 6.14
C ILE A 56 1.04 -1.16 6.11
N GLY A 57 0.42 -0.58 7.15
CA GLY A 57 0.21 0.87 7.23
C GLY A 57 1.52 1.66 7.20
N ILE A 58 2.54 1.23 7.96
CA ILE A 58 3.86 1.86 7.97
C ILE A 58 4.51 1.79 6.59
N LEU A 59 4.54 0.59 5.98
CA LEU A 59 5.23 0.37 4.71
C LEU A 59 4.55 1.10 3.55
N CYS A 60 3.21 1.11 3.50
CA CYS A 60 2.48 1.86 2.47
C CYS A 60 2.71 3.38 2.61
N SER A 61 2.68 3.89 3.84
CA SER A 61 2.99 5.30 4.13
C SER A 61 4.43 5.65 3.71
N LEU A 62 5.41 4.82 4.07
CA LEU A 62 6.82 5.07 3.76
C LEU A 62 7.10 5.07 2.26
N VAL A 63 6.61 4.08 1.52
CA VAL A 63 6.87 4.03 0.07
C VAL A 63 6.13 5.16 -0.65
N SER A 64 4.91 5.50 -0.21
CA SER A 64 4.15 6.61 -0.82
C SER A 64 4.78 7.96 -0.49
N PHE A 65 5.32 8.15 0.72
CA PHE A 65 6.11 9.33 1.07
C PHE A 65 7.32 9.47 0.15
N ILE A 66 8.07 8.39 -0.05
CA ILE A 66 9.23 8.41 -0.95
C ILE A 66 8.81 8.81 -2.37
N TYR A 67 7.70 8.25 -2.86
CA TYR A 67 7.18 8.58 -4.18
C TYR A 67 6.76 10.04 -4.31
N ILE A 68 5.90 10.51 -3.40
CA ILE A 68 5.30 11.85 -3.45
C ILE A 68 6.37 12.93 -3.23
N THR A 69 7.27 12.74 -2.28
CA THR A 69 8.27 13.74 -1.90
C THR A 69 9.47 13.76 -2.84
N PHE A 70 9.95 12.60 -3.32
CA PHE A 70 11.22 12.54 -4.05
C PHE A 70 11.12 12.11 -5.51
N ILE A 71 10.06 11.40 -5.92
CA ILE A 71 9.99 10.87 -7.29
C ILE A 71 9.06 11.72 -8.15
N LYS A 72 7.84 11.97 -7.69
CA LYS A 72 6.82 12.76 -8.39
C LYS A 72 7.35 14.13 -8.89
N PRO A 73 8.10 14.93 -8.09
CA PRO A 73 8.60 16.24 -8.56
C PRO A 73 9.50 16.16 -9.80
N HIS A 74 10.13 15.01 -10.05
CA HIS A 74 10.99 14.79 -11.21
C HIS A 74 10.21 14.31 -12.45
N LEU A 75 8.99 13.79 -12.28
CA LEU A 75 8.19 13.22 -13.36
C LEU A 75 7.36 14.26 -14.14
N LYS A 76 7.30 15.52 -13.68
CA LYS A 76 6.69 16.68 -14.37
C LYS A 76 5.25 16.47 -14.87
N TYR A 77 4.47 15.61 -14.22
CA TYR A 77 3.03 15.50 -14.45
C TYR A 77 2.27 16.02 -13.23
N ASP A 78 1.10 16.60 -13.47
CA ASP A 78 0.27 17.18 -12.41
C ASP A 78 -0.67 16.10 -11.83
N ASP A 79 -0.53 15.86 -10.54
CA ASP A 79 -1.41 15.01 -9.74
C ASP A 79 -1.81 15.81 -8.51
N PRO A 80 -2.88 16.62 -8.59
CA PRO A 80 -3.19 17.61 -7.57
C PRO A 80 -3.58 17.00 -6.23
N LEU A 81 -3.96 15.72 -6.21
CA LEU A 81 -4.42 15.01 -5.00
C LEU A 81 -3.42 13.97 -4.49
N ASP A 82 -2.23 13.87 -5.11
CA ASP A 82 -1.30 12.76 -4.88
C ASP A 82 -2.00 11.39 -5.01
N ALA A 83 -3.00 11.32 -5.89
CA ALA A 83 -3.85 10.14 -6.05
C ALA A 83 -3.04 8.95 -6.53
N PHE A 84 -2.06 9.14 -7.41
CA PHE A 84 -1.21 8.05 -7.89
C PHE A 84 -0.33 7.48 -6.77
N GLY A 85 0.25 8.36 -5.93
CA GLY A 85 1.01 7.93 -4.76
C GLY A 85 0.13 7.19 -3.74
N CYS A 86 -1.06 7.72 -3.46
CA CYS A 86 -1.97 7.13 -2.49
C CYS A 86 -2.64 5.84 -2.96
N HIS A 87 -3.00 5.75 -4.23
CA HIS A 87 -3.77 4.61 -4.75
C HIS A 87 -2.89 3.56 -5.40
N ASP A 88 -2.04 3.95 -6.35
CA ASP A 88 -1.31 2.98 -7.16
C ASP A 88 -0.07 2.47 -6.40
N VAL A 89 0.77 3.38 -5.89
CA VAL A 89 1.98 3.00 -5.15
C VAL A 89 1.64 2.21 -3.88
N SER A 90 0.73 2.71 -3.03
CA SER A 90 0.27 1.95 -1.86
C SER A 90 -0.45 0.65 -2.24
N GLY A 91 -1.22 0.64 -3.33
CA GLY A 91 -1.95 -0.54 -3.80
C GLY A 91 -1.01 -1.66 -4.23
N ILE A 92 0.01 -1.33 -5.03
CA ILE A 92 1.05 -2.27 -5.48
C ILE A 92 1.79 -2.86 -4.28
N ILE A 93 2.29 -2.01 -3.39
CA ILE A 93 3.02 -2.45 -2.19
C ILE A 93 2.15 -3.36 -1.34
N SER A 94 0.90 -2.97 -1.10
CA SER A 94 -0.02 -3.78 -0.32
C SER A 94 -0.32 -5.15 -0.92
N SER A 95 -0.59 -5.21 -2.23
CA SER A 95 -0.87 -6.47 -2.91
C SER A 95 0.29 -7.45 -2.70
N ILE A 96 1.52 -6.96 -2.79
CA ILE A 96 2.73 -7.74 -2.48
C ILE A 96 2.74 -8.17 -1.01
N LEU A 97 2.50 -7.25 -0.08
CA LEU A 97 2.48 -7.52 1.36
C LEU A 97 1.40 -8.52 1.79
N VAL A 98 0.28 -8.66 1.06
CA VAL A 98 -0.67 -9.75 1.28
C VAL A 98 0.02 -11.11 1.12
N GLY A 99 0.88 -11.26 0.12
CA GLY A 99 1.68 -12.48 -0.11
C GLY A 99 2.65 -12.78 1.03
N PHE A 100 3.01 -11.80 1.86
CA PHE A 100 3.85 -11.99 3.05
C PHE A 100 3.02 -12.26 4.31
N PHE A 101 1.96 -11.48 4.53
CA PHE A 101 1.26 -11.39 5.82
C PHE A 101 -0.08 -12.12 5.89
N ALA A 102 -0.61 -12.67 4.80
CA ALA A 102 -1.85 -13.44 4.85
C ALA A 102 -1.70 -14.69 5.74
N THR A 103 -2.71 -15.02 6.55
CA THR A 103 -2.66 -16.24 7.36
C THR A 103 -4.03 -16.88 7.60
N ALA A 104 -4.09 -18.20 7.46
CA ALA A 104 -5.25 -19.04 7.76
C ALA A 104 -5.75 -18.91 9.20
N LYS A 105 -4.90 -18.43 10.12
CA LYS A 105 -5.30 -18.11 11.50
C LYS A 105 -6.34 -16.98 11.58
N VAL A 106 -6.34 -16.07 10.61
CA VAL A 106 -7.27 -14.94 10.54
C VAL A 106 -8.48 -15.28 9.69
N ASN A 107 -8.29 -16.08 8.63
CA ASN A 107 -9.37 -16.48 7.73
C ASN A 107 -9.14 -17.91 7.25
N SER A 108 -10.02 -18.83 7.67
CA SER A 108 -9.94 -20.24 7.34
C SER A 108 -10.11 -20.56 5.84
N ASN A 109 -10.55 -19.60 5.03
CA ASN A 109 -10.62 -19.74 3.57
C ASN A 109 -9.25 -19.55 2.89
N ILE A 110 -8.21 -19.17 3.65
CA ILE A 110 -6.84 -19.13 3.14
C ILE A 110 -6.30 -20.56 3.17
N HIS A 111 -6.14 -21.16 2.00
CA HIS A 111 -5.55 -22.49 1.83
C HIS A 111 -4.02 -22.46 1.96
N GLU A 112 -3.40 -21.34 1.58
CA GLU A 112 -1.97 -21.14 1.61
C GLU A 112 -1.61 -19.87 2.36
N ASN A 113 -0.80 -20.02 3.41
CA ASN A 113 -0.32 -18.90 4.20
C ASN A 113 0.62 -17.99 3.40
N GLY A 114 0.78 -16.75 3.84
CA GLY A 114 1.84 -15.88 3.35
C GLY A 114 3.23 -16.37 3.74
N LEU A 115 4.24 -15.79 3.11
CA LEU A 115 5.63 -16.22 3.22
C LEU A 115 6.14 -16.24 4.68
N PHE A 116 5.74 -15.26 5.50
CA PHE A 116 6.14 -15.21 6.93
C PHE A 116 5.45 -16.25 7.81
N TYR A 117 4.44 -16.93 7.29
CA TYR A 117 3.67 -17.95 7.97
C TYR A 117 3.87 -19.35 7.33
N GLY A 118 4.93 -19.52 6.53
CA GLY A 118 5.39 -20.81 6.02
C GLY A 118 4.63 -21.35 4.80
N GLY A 119 3.79 -20.55 4.13
CA GLY A 119 3.04 -21.02 2.96
C GLY A 119 3.81 -20.97 1.63
N GLY A 120 5.11 -20.67 1.66
CA GLY A 120 5.98 -20.70 0.49
C GLY A 120 5.75 -19.52 -0.48
N TRP A 121 6.21 -19.69 -1.72
CA TRP A 121 6.26 -18.60 -2.72
C TRP A 121 5.01 -18.49 -3.59
N HIS A 122 4.09 -19.44 -3.52
CA HIS A 122 2.95 -19.51 -4.43
C HIS A 122 2.00 -18.32 -4.27
N LEU A 123 1.55 -18.04 -3.05
CA LEU A 123 0.69 -16.88 -2.78
C LEU A 123 1.34 -15.56 -3.20
N LEU A 124 2.63 -15.38 -2.90
CA LEU A 124 3.36 -14.18 -3.32
C LEU A 124 3.45 -14.07 -4.85
N GLY A 125 3.70 -15.20 -5.54
CA GLY A 125 3.72 -15.26 -7.01
C GLY A 125 2.38 -14.89 -7.64
N ILE A 126 1.26 -15.36 -7.06
CA ILE A 126 -0.09 -14.96 -7.51
C ILE A 126 -0.30 -13.47 -7.32
N GLN A 127 0.08 -12.91 -6.16
CA GLN A 127 -0.09 -11.48 -5.90
C GLN A 127 0.71 -10.65 -6.91
N LEU A 128 1.97 -10.98 -7.14
CA LEU A 128 2.82 -10.32 -8.13
C LEU A 128 2.24 -10.42 -9.54
N GLY A 129 1.78 -11.62 -9.95
CA GLY A 129 1.17 -11.85 -11.25
C GLY A 129 -0.12 -11.05 -11.44
N GLY A 130 -0.99 -11.03 -10.44
CA GLY A 130 -2.23 -10.26 -10.44
C GLY A 130 -2.02 -8.75 -10.46
N THR A 131 -1.06 -8.25 -9.67
CA THR A 131 -0.67 -6.83 -9.68
C THR A 131 -0.14 -6.44 -11.06
N LEU A 132 0.80 -7.22 -11.61
CA LEU A 132 1.38 -6.94 -12.93
C LEU A 132 0.33 -6.98 -14.03
N PHE A 133 -0.55 -7.98 -14.03
CA PHE A 133 -1.66 -8.06 -14.97
C PHE A 133 -2.55 -6.82 -14.89
N THR A 134 -2.89 -6.37 -13.68
CA THR A 134 -3.73 -5.19 -13.48
C THR A 134 -3.06 -3.93 -14.01
N ILE A 135 -1.77 -3.72 -13.74
CA ILE A 135 -0.99 -2.59 -14.27
C ILE A 135 -1.02 -2.60 -15.80
N VAL A 136 -0.70 -3.75 -16.43
CA VAL A 136 -0.65 -3.88 -17.89
C VAL A 136 -2.04 -3.65 -18.50
N PHE A 137 -3.07 -4.25 -17.94
CA PHE A 137 -4.45 -4.11 -18.41
C PHE A 137 -4.91 -2.65 -18.35
N VAL A 138 -4.73 -1.98 -17.20
CA VAL A 138 -5.12 -0.59 -17.02
C VAL A 138 -4.32 0.32 -17.96
N ALA A 139 -3.02 0.09 -18.13
CA ALA A 139 -2.18 0.86 -19.04
C ALA A 139 -2.66 0.75 -20.50
N ILE A 140 -2.97 -0.46 -20.98
CA ILE A 140 -3.47 -0.72 -22.33
C ILE A 140 -4.83 -0.04 -22.54
N MET A 141 -5.77 -0.25 -21.62
CA MET A 141 -7.13 0.29 -21.75
C MET A 141 -7.14 1.82 -21.68
N THR A 142 -6.37 2.39 -20.76
CA THR A 142 -6.25 3.86 -20.64
C THR A 142 -5.62 4.47 -21.88
N TRP A 143 -4.63 3.80 -22.48
CA TRP A 143 -4.05 4.24 -23.75
C TRP A 143 -5.05 4.13 -24.91
N GLY A 144 -5.85 3.06 -24.95
CA GLY A 144 -6.88 2.84 -25.98
C GLY A 144 -8.01 3.87 -25.97
N VAL A 145 -8.41 4.38 -24.80
CA VAL A 145 -9.46 5.42 -24.66
C VAL A 145 -8.96 6.81 -25.05
N ARG A 146 -7.65 7.02 -25.08
CA ARG A 146 -7.02 8.31 -25.40
C ARG A 146 -6.93 8.59 -26.90
N ASN A 147 -7.34 7.63 -27.74
CA ASN A 147 -7.46 7.74 -29.21
C ASN A 147 -8.92 7.87 -29.62
#